data_AF-A0A0K8Q419-F1
#
_entry.id   AF-A0A0K8Q419-F1
#
_cell.length_a   1.000
_cell.length_b   1.000
_cell.length_c   1.000
_cell.angle_alpha   90.00
_cell.angle_beta   90.00
_cell.angle_gamma   90.00
#
_symmetry.space_group_name_H-M   'P 1'
#
loop_
_entity.id
_entity.type
_entity.pdbx_description
1 polymer ?
#
loop_
_entity_poly.entity_id
_entity_poly.type
_entity_poly.pdbx_seq_one_letter_code
_entity_poly.pdbx_strand_id
1 'polypeptide(L)'
;MFALCITAGFRPRIAQVSPDSATALALVAAGAGITITLSSVTPAQTVGIVYRELEDIHPSHMFATLTWRKDDPSPALAAVLKVSEEALPTPDLSGFAIK
;
A
#
# COMPACT_ATOMS: atom_id res chain seq x y z
N MET A 1 1.38 2.82 -7.93
CA MET A 1 2.77 3.34 -8.09
C MET A 1 3.01 3.97 -9.45
N PHE A 2 2.67 3.32 -10.57
CA PHE A 2 2.87 3.89 -11.92
C PHE A 2 2.30 5.31 -12.09
N ALA A 3 1.09 5.56 -11.56
CA ALA A 3 0.46 6.88 -11.59
C ALA A 3 1.32 7.98 -10.93
N LEU A 4 2.05 7.67 -9.84
CA LEU A 4 2.92 8.65 -9.16
C LEU A 4 4.03 9.16 -10.09
N CYS A 5 4.63 8.29 -10.90
CA CYS A 5 5.63 8.69 -11.88
C CYS A 5 5.02 9.61 -12.94
N ILE A 6 3.81 9.27 -13.43
CA ILE A 6 3.11 10.06 -14.44
C ILE A 6 2.74 11.45 -13.90
N THR A 7 2.22 11.54 -12.68
CA THR A 7 1.91 12.82 -12.03
C THR A 7 3.16 13.65 -11.76
N ALA A 8 4.30 12.99 -11.54
CA ALA A 8 5.61 13.64 -11.44
C ALA A 8 6.22 14.00 -12.81
N GLY A 9 5.51 13.77 -13.92
CA GLY A 9 5.91 14.22 -15.26
C GLY A 9 6.79 13.26 -16.05
N PHE A 10 6.95 12.00 -15.61
CA PHE A 10 7.77 11.02 -16.33
C PHE A 10 7.12 9.64 -16.43
N ARG A 11 7.52 8.86 -17.45
CA ARG A 11 7.11 7.46 -17.59
C ARG A 11 8.22 6.55 -17.05
N PRO A 12 7.92 5.65 -16.11
CA PRO A 12 8.96 4.76 -15.59
C PRO A 12 9.40 3.77 -16.67
N ARG A 13 10.71 3.53 -16.76
CA ARG A 13 11.26 2.46 -17.59
C ARG A 13 11.16 1.14 -16.82
N ILE A 14 10.26 0.26 -17.25
CA ILE A 14 10.05 -1.02 -16.58
C ILE A 14 11.13 -2.02 -17.00
N ALA A 15 12.04 -2.35 -16.08
CA ALA A 15 13.04 -3.40 -16.30
C ALA A 15 12.44 -4.80 -16.12
N GLN A 16 11.57 -4.95 -15.11
CA GLN A 16 10.92 -6.21 -14.78
C GLN A 16 9.56 -5.95 -14.14
N VAL A 17 8.61 -6.86 -14.39
CA VAL A 17 7.33 -6.94 -13.69
C VAL A 17 7.39 -8.15 -12.75
N SER A 18 7.06 -7.94 -11.48
CA SER A 18 7.04 -8.99 -10.47
C SER A 18 5.60 -9.41 -10.14
N PRO A 19 5.36 -10.67 -9.74
CA PRO A 19 4.02 -11.17 -9.42
C PRO A 19 3.46 -10.59 -8.11
N ASP A 20 4.32 -10.24 -7.17
CA ASP A 20 3.95 -9.72 -5.85
C ASP A 20 5.03 -8.79 -5.29
N SER A 21 4.71 -8.09 -4.20
CA SER A 21 5.60 -7.11 -3.58
C SER A 21 6.84 -7.72 -2.94
N ALA A 22 6.75 -8.92 -2.35
CA ALA A 22 7.90 -9.58 -1.73
C ALA A 22 8.93 -9.97 -2.78
N THR A 23 8.47 -10.52 -3.90
CA THR A 23 9.31 -10.83 -5.07
C THR A 23 9.95 -9.56 -5.65
N ALA A 24 9.20 -8.46 -5.75
CA ALA A 24 9.75 -7.18 -6.19
C ALA A 24 10.87 -6.67 -5.27
N LEU A 25 10.68 -6.75 -3.94
CA LEU A 25 11.69 -6.36 -2.97
C LEU A 25 12.93 -7.27 -3.03
N ALA A 26 12.76 -8.58 -3.15
CA ALA A 26 13.88 -9.51 -3.30
C ALA A 26 14.77 -9.18 -4.51
N LEU A 27 14.18 -8.79 -5.64
CA LEU A 27 14.92 -8.35 -6.83
C LEU A 27 15.68 -7.04 -6.60
N VAL A 28 15.09 -6.08 -5.87
CA VAL A 28 15.77 -4.86 -5.45
C VAL A 28 16.96 -5.18 -4.55
N ALA A 29 16.77 -6.07 -3.56
CA ALA A 29 17.84 -6.53 -2.67
C ALA A 29 18.98 -7.22 -3.43
N ALA A 30 18.65 -7.91 -4.53
CA ALA A 30 19.61 -8.54 -5.44
C ALA A 30 20.27 -7.56 -6.44
N GLY A 31 19.93 -6.27 -6.39
CA GLY A 31 20.53 -5.22 -7.23
C GLY A 31 19.92 -5.06 -8.62
N ALA A 32 18.72 -5.62 -8.89
CA ALA A 32 18.07 -5.50 -10.20
C ALA A 32 17.57 -4.07 -10.52
N GLY A 33 17.39 -3.23 -9.50
CA GLY A 33 16.92 -1.85 -9.67
C GLY A 33 16.29 -1.27 -8.40
N ILE A 34 15.27 -0.43 -8.60
CA ILE A 34 14.49 0.19 -7.51
C ILE A 34 12.99 -0.06 -7.72
N THR A 35 12.21 0.08 -6.64
CA THR A 35 10.75 0.03 -6.70
C THR A 35 10.14 1.07 -5.75
N ILE A 36 8.88 1.44 -6.00
CA ILE A 36 8.06 2.21 -5.06
C ILE A 36 7.16 1.21 -4.33
N THR A 37 7.11 1.27 -3.01
CA THR A 37 6.32 0.35 -2.18
C THR A 37 5.56 1.10 -1.08
N LEU A 38 4.79 0.37 -0.27
CA LEU A 38 4.08 0.88 0.89
C LEU A 38 4.88 0.62 2.16
N SER A 39 4.79 1.53 3.13
CA SER A 39 5.44 1.39 4.44
C SER A 39 5.05 0.07 5.15
N SER A 40 3.79 -0.37 4.98
CA SER A 40 3.27 -1.63 5.53
C SER A 40 3.95 -2.89 4.98
N VAL A 41 4.60 -2.80 3.81
CA VAL A 41 5.24 -3.95 3.14
C VAL A 41 6.74 -4.04 3.50
N THR A 42 7.32 -2.97 4.04
CA THR A 42 8.75 -2.93 4.40
C THR A 42 9.25 -4.09 5.29
N PRO A 43 8.43 -4.68 6.21
CA PRO A 43 8.89 -5.84 6.98
C PRO A 43 9.14 -7.10 6.15
N ALA A 44 8.60 -7.20 4.92
CA ALA A 44 8.74 -8.38 4.06
C ALA A 44 10.18 -8.61 3.57
N GLN A 45 11.02 -7.55 3.54
CA GLN A 45 12.44 -7.67 3.24
C GLN A 45 13.20 -6.51 3.88
N THR A 46 14.05 -6.81 4.85
CA THR A 46 14.80 -5.81 5.63
C THR A 46 16.29 -5.81 5.34
N VAL A 47 16.80 -6.87 4.71
CA VAL A 47 18.23 -7.03 4.41
C VAL A 47 18.50 -6.70 2.94
N GLY A 48 19.58 -5.96 2.69
CA GLY A 48 20.01 -5.62 1.32
C GLY A 48 19.18 -4.52 0.64
N ILE A 49 18.27 -3.87 1.36
CA ILE A 49 17.44 -2.76 0.84
C ILE A 49 17.60 -1.55 1.74
N VAL A 50 17.60 -0.37 1.13
CA VAL A 50 17.46 0.91 1.83
C VAL A 50 16.11 1.51 1.46
N TYR A 51 15.28 1.77 2.46
CA TYR A 51 14.01 2.47 2.27
C TYR A 51 14.22 3.99 2.36
N ARG A 52 13.53 4.71 1.47
CA ARG A 52 13.51 6.16 1.40
C ARG A 52 12.06 6.61 1.24
N GLU A 53 11.66 7.58 2.04
CA GLU A 53 10.36 8.21 1.89
C GLU A 53 10.34 9.04 0.60
N LEU A 54 9.16 9.12 -0.01
CA LEU A 54 8.93 9.98 -1.16
C LEU A 54 8.34 11.30 -0.65
N GLU A 55 8.94 12.41 -1.05
CA GLU A 55 8.47 13.77 -0.77
C GLU A 55 7.51 14.25 -1.87
N ASP A 56 6.69 15.26 -1.56
CA ASP A 56 5.79 15.96 -2.50
C ASP A 56 4.80 15.05 -3.28
N ILE A 57 4.47 13.87 -2.74
CA ILE A 57 3.51 12.94 -3.34
C ILE A 57 2.07 13.25 -2.91
N HIS A 58 1.16 13.25 -3.89
CA HIS A 58 -0.27 13.40 -3.65
C HIS A 58 -1.05 12.32 -4.41
N PRO A 59 -1.83 11.48 -3.72
CA PRO A 59 -1.95 11.37 -2.27
C PRO A 59 -0.71 10.79 -1.58
N SER A 60 -0.41 11.25 -0.36
CA SER A 60 0.70 10.77 0.46
C SER A 60 0.42 9.44 1.19
N HIS A 61 -0.85 9.06 1.29
CA HIS A 61 -1.27 7.83 1.97
C HIS A 61 -2.18 6.97 1.10
N MET A 62 -2.15 5.66 1.35
CA MET A 62 -3.12 4.70 0.85
C MET A 62 -3.86 4.10 2.03
N PHE A 63 -5.19 4.02 1.92
CA PHE A 63 -6.04 3.44 2.96
C PHE A 63 -6.51 2.05 2.55
N ALA A 64 -6.35 1.09 3.47
CA ALA A 64 -7.07 -0.16 3.39
C ALA A 64 -8.50 0.07 3.89
N THR A 65 -9.48 -0.48 3.18
CA THR A 65 -10.90 -0.38 3.56
C THR A 65 -11.48 -1.77 3.71
N LEU A 66 -12.35 -1.92 4.72
CA LEU A 66 -13.23 -3.06 4.83
C LEU A 66 -14.51 -2.72 4.04
N THR A 67 -14.93 -3.60 3.15
CA THR A 67 -16.13 -3.40 2.33
C THR A 67 -17.05 -4.60 2.45
N TRP A 68 -18.33 -4.35 2.68
CA TRP A 68 -19.37 -5.37 2.80
C TRP A 68 -20.68 -4.89 2.18
N ARG A 69 -21.63 -5.80 1.98
CA ARG A 69 -22.97 -5.44 1.51
C ARG A 69 -23.74 -4.75 2.63
N LYS A 70 -24.39 -3.63 2.31
CA LYS A 70 -25.11 -2.78 3.30
C LYS A 70 -26.10 -3.56 4.17
N ASP A 71 -26.82 -4.51 3.57
CA ASP A 71 -27.91 -5.25 4.22
C ASP A 71 -27.54 -6.73 4.46
N ASP A 72 -26.27 -7.03 4.74
CA ASP A 72 -25.81 -8.40 5.03
C ASP A 72 -26.20 -8.83 6.47
N PRO A 73 -27.02 -9.88 6.65
CA PRO A 73 -27.50 -10.30 7.96
C PRO A 73 -26.52 -11.25 8.69
N SER A 74 -25.33 -11.52 8.15
CA SER A 74 -24.39 -12.49 8.70
C SER A 74 -23.90 -12.10 10.10
N PRO A 75 -24.14 -12.93 11.14
CA PRO A 75 -23.57 -12.69 12.46
C PRO A 75 -22.03 -12.73 12.46
N ALA A 76 -21.43 -13.48 11.53
CA ALA A 76 -19.98 -13.53 11.37
C ALA A 76 -19.41 -12.20 10.87
N LEU A 77 -20.12 -11.50 9.97
CA LEU A 77 -19.73 -10.16 9.53
C LEU A 77 -19.75 -9.19 10.71
N ALA A 78 -20.83 -9.18 11.49
CA ALA A 78 -20.93 -8.32 12.67
C ALA A 78 -19.79 -8.56 13.67
N ALA A 79 -19.41 -9.83 13.89
CA ALA A 79 -18.27 -10.18 14.74
C ALA A 79 -16.93 -9.68 14.17
N VAL A 80 -16.68 -9.85 12.86
CA VAL A 80 -15.45 -9.38 12.21
C VAL A 80 -15.34 -7.85 12.27
N LEU A 81 -16.43 -7.12 12.02
CA LEU A 81 -16.43 -5.66 12.10
C LEU A 81 -16.11 -5.18 13.52
N LYS A 82 -16.73 -5.79 14.54
CA LYS A 82 -16.46 -5.47 15.93
C LYS A 82 -14.98 -5.69 16.30
N VAL A 83 -14.41 -6.84 15.92
CA VAL A 83 -12.98 -7.12 16.19
C VAL A 83 -12.08 -6.15 15.42
N SER A 84 -12.49 -5.74 14.23
CA SER A 84 -11.72 -4.79 13.41
C SER A 84 -11.66 -3.39 14.03
N GLU A 85 -12.72 -2.93 14.70
CA GLU A 85 -12.72 -1.66 15.44
C GLU A 85 -11.67 -1.64 16.57
N GLU A 86 -11.39 -2.80 17.17
CA GLU A 86 -10.39 -2.95 18.24
C GLU A 86 -8.97 -3.17 17.68
N ALA A 87 -8.85 -3.94 16.59
CA ALA A 87 -7.58 -4.39 16.05
C ALA A 87 -6.95 -3.43 15.04
N LEU A 88 -7.74 -2.61 14.35
CA LEU A 88 -7.27 -1.73 13.27
C LEU A 88 -7.32 -0.26 13.70
N PRO A 89 -6.31 0.54 13.32
CA PRO A 89 -6.33 1.97 13.60
C PRO A 89 -7.41 2.66 12.74
N THR A 90 -8.08 3.67 13.31
CA THR A 90 -8.93 4.57 12.52
C THR A 90 -8.04 5.51 11.70
N PRO A 91 -8.12 5.49 10.35
CA PRO A 91 -7.32 6.38 9.53
C PRO A 91 -7.81 7.83 9.65
N ASP A 92 -6.89 8.79 9.64
CA ASP A 92 -7.23 10.20 9.45
C ASP A 92 -7.55 10.46 7.97
N LEU A 93 -8.82 10.72 7.69
CA LEU A 93 -9.34 10.99 6.35
C LEU A 93 -9.51 12.48 6.06
N SER A 94 -9.14 13.38 6.98
CA SER A 94 -9.41 14.83 6.87
C SER A 94 -8.82 15.49 5.61
N GLY A 95 -7.73 14.95 5.06
CA GLY A 95 -7.10 15.40 3.82
C GLY A 95 -7.60 14.71 2.55
N PHE A 96 -8.58 13.81 2.63
CA PHE A 96 -9.01 12.97 1.52
C PHE A 96 -10.50 13.13 1.26
N ALA A 97 -10.87 13.36 -0.01
CA ALA A 97 -12.26 13.43 -0.44
C ALA A 97 -12.90 12.02 -0.53
N ILE A 98 -12.85 11.26 0.56
CA ILE A 98 -13.48 9.94 0.68
C ILE A 98 -14.67 10.11 1.61
N LYS A 99 -15.87 10.00 1.05
CA LYS A 99 -17.14 9.98 1.79
C LYS A 99 -17.45 8.59 2.31
#